data_AF-A0A7V1NT29-F1
#
_entry.id   AF-A0A7V1NT29-F1
#
_cell.length_a   1.000
_cell.length_b   1.000
_cell.length_c   1.000
_cell.angle_alpha   90.00
_cell.angle_beta   90.00
_cell.angle_gamma   90.00
#
_symmetry.space_group_name_H-M   'P 1'
#
loop_
_entity.id
_entity.type
_entity.pdbx_description
1 polymer ?
#
loop_
_entity_poly.entity_id
_entity_poly.type
_entity_poly.pdbx_seq_one_letter_code
_entity_poly.pdbx_strand_id
1 'polypeptide(L)'
;MAEADRWLWLGGSLLLGAVATRIGWWLWRSQKGQTRLSRFVHSAPFPILLQMARFLYYIGLPFAALVWGHDAVVGRLLGLKPLLALAAGPVPPADLAANWAGWARDTGWAVGLGLTAWAILAAGQWAARRTGSVPGRVAADASAWALLREAAFHEVHWAFYRNAPVVALGIYWGTWAGVGLVALEAVLNPWWRADLKDTEHGPGTLVRAGLAVLSASLYLETINLWLAVLVHWGVTWGLAAWTRNLRPQELQTTSRGHRQRS
;
A
#
# COMPACT_ATOMS: atom_id res chain seq x y z
N MET A 1 2.45 -27.66 -15.29
CA MET A 1 2.44 -26.42 -16.10
C MET A 1 1.97 -25.24 -15.28
N ALA A 2 0.74 -25.25 -14.74
CA ALA A 2 0.20 -24.17 -13.91
C ALA A 2 1.11 -23.69 -12.76
N GLU A 3 1.87 -24.59 -12.11
CA GLU A 3 2.82 -24.18 -11.07
C GLU A 3 3.99 -23.34 -11.62
N ALA A 4 4.55 -23.71 -12.78
CA ALA A 4 5.63 -22.95 -13.41
C ALA A 4 5.13 -21.56 -13.85
N ASP A 5 3.89 -21.47 -14.34
CA ASP A 5 3.27 -20.22 -14.75
C ASP A 5 3.12 -19.24 -13.57
N ARG A 6 2.71 -19.71 -12.39
CA ARG A 6 2.63 -18.90 -11.15
C ARG A 6 3.94 -18.20 -10.85
N TRP A 7 5.03 -18.98 -10.83
CA TRP A 7 6.36 -18.48 -10.50
C TRP A 7 6.92 -17.58 -11.61
N LEU A 8 6.59 -17.84 -12.87
CA LEU A 8 6.97 -16.99 -13.99
C LEU A 8 6.33 -15.59 -13.89
N TRP A 9 5.02 -15.52 -13.63
CA TRP A 9 4.31 -14.24 -13.45
C TRP A 9 4.83 -13.46 -12.24
N LEU A 10 4.99 -14.15 -11.10
CA LEU A 10 5.49 -13.55 -9.88
C LEU A 10 6.94 -13.06 -10.03
N GLY A 11 7.82 -13.93 -10.52
CA GLY A 11 9.24 -13.62 -10.74
C GLY A 11 9.43 -12.54 -11.79
N GLY A 12 8.66 -12.57 -12.87
CA GLY A 12 8.65 -11.53 -13.90
C GLY A 12 8.23 -10.16 -13.36
N SER A 13 7.19 -10.10 -12.53
CA SER A 13 6.75 -8.85 -11.90
C SER A 13 7.79 -8.28 -10.92
N LEU A 14 8.41 -9.14 -10.11
CA LEU A 14 9.48 -8.77 -9.19
C LEU A 14 10.70 -8.23 -9.95
N LEU A 15 11.12 -8.93 -11.01
CA LEU A 15 12.25 -8.52 -11.85
C LEU A 15 11.95 -7.19 -12.55
N LEU A 16 10.75 -7.03 -13.10
CA LEU A 16 10.32 -5.79 -13.76
C LEU A 16 10.39 -4.60 -12.78
N GLY A 17 9.85 -4.75 -11.57
CA GLY A 17 9.91 -3.71 -10.53
C GLY A 17 11.35 -3.37 -10.12
N ALA A 18 12.18 -4.40 -9.89
CA ALA A 18 13.58 -4.22 -9.52
C ALA A 18 14.41 -3.54 -10.63
N VAL A 19 14.20 -3.91 -11.89
CA VAL A 19 14.90 -3.30 -13.04
C VAL A 19 14.43 -1.86 -13.24
N ALA A 20 13.12 -1.60 -13.24
CA ALA A 20 12.56 -0.27 -13.43
C ALA A 20 13.06 0.72 -12.37
N THR A 21 13.04 0.31 -11.08
CA THR A 21 13.53 1.15 -9.98
C THR A 21 15.04 1.41 -10.05
N ARG A 22 15.84 0.42 -10.47
CA ARG A 22 17.29 0.58 -10.68
C ARG A 22 17.61 1.52 -11.83
N ILE A 23 16.93 1.39 -12.97
CA ILE A 23 17.12 2.29 -14.12
C ILE A 23 16.73 3.72 -13.72
N GLY A 24 15.55 3.90 -13.10
CA GLY A 24 15.09 5.21 -12.64
C GLY A 24 16.06 5.87 -11.66
N TRP A 25 16.59 5.10 -10.71
CA TRP A 25 17.61 5.59 -9.79
C TRP A 25 18.92 5.96 -10.48
N TRP A 26 19.41 5.13 -11.41
CA TRP A 26 20.62 5.41 -12.15
C TRP A 26 20.52 6.72 -12.94
N LEU A 27 19.38 6.94 -13.60
CA LEU A 27 19.08 8.19 -14.30
C LEU A 27 19.02 9.40 -13.34
N TRP A 28 18.50 9.20 -12.12
CA TRP A 28 18.35 10.26 -11.12
C TRP A 28 19.63 10.57 -10.32
N ARG A 29 20.56 9.62 -10.19
CA ARG A 29 21.73 9.76 -9.30
C ARG A 29 22.69 10.90 -9.72
N SER A 30 22.75 11.24 -11.00
CA SER A 30 23.61 12.33 -11.50
C SER A 30 22.97 13.69 -11.24
N GLN A 31 23.71 14.69 -10.73
CA GLN A 31 23.18 16.06 -10.56
C GLN A 31 22.66 16.67 -11.87
N LYS A 32 23.36 16.42 -12.99
CA LYS A 32 22.88 16.83 -14.33
C LYS A 32 21.60 16.08 -14.71
N GLY A 33 21.48 14.83 -14.27
CA GLY A 33 20.27 14.03 -14.40
C GLY A 33 19.10 14.65 -13.64
N GLN A 34 19.28 15.03 -12.37
CA GLN A 34 18.24 15.64 -11.54
C GLN A 34 17.72 16.95 -12.14
N THR A 35 18.60 17.84 -12.60
CA THR A 35 18.16 19.12 -13.18
C THR A 35 17.43 18.95 -14.50
N ARG A 36 17.85 18.01 -15.36
CA ARG A 36 17.17 17.71 -16.62
C ARG A 36 15.84 16.98 -16.38
N LEU A 37 15.86 15.96 -15.53
CA LEU A 37 14.71 15.10 -15.29
C LEU A 37 13.65 15.80 -14.45
N SER A 38 14.01 16.66 -13.49
CA SER A 38 13.02 17.43 -12.72
C SER A 38 12.11 18.26 -13.63
N ARG A 39 12.65 18.95 -14.64
CA ARG A 39 11.82 19.68 -15.62
C ARG A 39 10.85 18.76 -16.35
N PHE A 40 11.33 17.59 -16.77
CA PHE A 40 10.51 16.60 -17.47
C PHE A 40 9.44 15.98 -16.56
N VAL A 41 9.81 15.62 -15.32
CA VAL A 41 8.92 15.00 -14.33
C VAL A 41 7.76 15.92 -13.96
N HIS A 42 7.99 17.24 -13.92
CA HIS A 42 6.94 18.23 -13.68
C HIS A 42 6.22 18.68 -14.95
N SER A 43 6.72 18.35 -16.14
CA SER A 43 6.06 18.68 -17.39
C SER A 43 4.88 17.74 -17.66
N ALA A 44 3.76 18.30 -18.10
CA ALA A 44 2.70 17.48 -18.68
C ALA A 44 3.22 16.84 -19.99
N PRO A 45 3.04 15.53 -20.23
CA PRO A 45 2.10 14.62 -19.55
C PRO A 45 2.72 13.65 -18.52
N PHE A 46 3.97 13.84 -18.09
CA PHE A 46 4.71 12.81 -17.35
C PHE A 46 4.01 12.29 -16.07
N PRO A 47 3.40 13.11 -15.20
CA PRO A 47 2.69 12.62 -14.03
C PRO A 47 1.54 11.65 -14.38
N ILE A 48 0.84 11.90 -15.49
CA ILE A 48 -0.26 11.04 -15.96
C ILE A 48 0.31 9.71 -16.45
N LEU A 49 1.35 9.75 -17.28
CA LEU A 49 2.01 8.55 -17.79
C LEU A 49 2.56 7.69 -16.65
N LEU A 50 3.15 8.31 -15.63
CA LEU A 50 3.63 7.60 -14.45
C LEU A 50 2.47 6.93 -13.70
N GLN A 51 1.35 7.62 -13.50
CA GLN A 51 0.19 7.02 -12.84
C GLN A 51 -0.43 5.88 -13.65
N MET A 52 -0.46 5.99 -14.98
CA MET A 52 -0.87 4.89 -15.85
C MET A 52 0.07 3.69 -15.73
N ALA A 53 1.39 3.92 -15.77
CA ALA A 53 2.37 2.86 -15.59
C ALA A 53 2.24 2.17 -14.23
N ARG A 54 2.03 2.95 -13.15
CA ARG A 54 1.76 2.41 -11.82
C ARG A 54 0.46 1.61 -11.78
N PHE A 55 -0.62 2.12 -12.35
CA PHE A 55 -1.88 1.39 -12.41
C PHE A 55 -1.72 0.05 -13.15
N LEU A 56 -1.05 0.05 -14.30
CA LEU A 56 -0.76 -1.16 -15.07
C LEU A 56 0.09 -2.14 -14.28
N TYR A 57 1.08 -1.67 -13.52
CA TYR A 57 1.92 -2.54 -12.70
C TYR A 57 1.18 -3.11 -11.48
N TYR A 58 0.55 -2.25 -10.68
CA TYR A 58 -0.05 -2.65 -9.40
C TYR A 58 -1.40 -3.37 -9.55
N ILE A 59 -2.17 -3.06 -10.61
CA ILE A 59 -3.51 -3.65 -10.83
C ILE A 59 -3.56 -4.42 -12.14
N GLY A 60 -3.05 -3.82 -13.22
CA GLY A 60 -3.11 -4.42 -14.57
C GLY A 60 -2.40 -5.77 -14.66
N LEU A 61 -1.21 -5.90 -14.06
CA LEU A 61 -0.43 -7.14 -14.09
C LEU A 61 -1.10 -8.26 -13.26
N PRO A 62 -1.53 -8.04 -12.00
CA PRO A 62 -2.32 -9.04 -11.28
C PRO A 62 -3.60 -9.45 -12.01
N PHE A 63 -4.30 -8.49 -12.64
CA PHE A 63 -5.49 -8.77 -13.43
C PHE A 63 -5.16 -9.60 -14.68
N ALA A 64 -4.09 -9.26 -15.40
CA ALA A 64 -3.60 -10.02 -16.55
C ALA A 64 -3.22 -11.46 -16.17
N ALA A 65 -2.54 -11.65 -15.04
CA ALA A 65 -2.19 -12.97 -14.51
C ALA A 65 -3.44 -13.77 -14.11
N LEU A 66 -4.48 -13.11 -13.60
CA LEU A 66 -5.75 -13.76 -13.26
C LEU A 66 -6.53 -14.21 -14.50
N VAL A 67 -6.59 -13.38 -15.54
CA VAL A 67 -7.40 -13.64 -16.75
C VAL A 67 -6.68 -14.52 -17.76
N TRP A 68 -5.38 -14.31 -17.98
CA TRP A 68 -4.60 -15.00 -19.01
C TRP A 68 -3.59 -16.00 -18.45
N GLY A 69 -3.31 -15.99 -17.15
CA GLY A 69 -2.24 -16.79 -16.56
C GLY A 69 -2.55 -18.26 -16.37
N HIS A 70 -3.65 -18.80 -16.92
CA HIS A 70 -3.99 -20.24 -16.85
C HIS A 70 -3.82 -20.85 -15.43
N ASP A 71 -4.56 -20.33 -14.44
CA ASP A 71 -4.45 -20.68 -13.01
C ASP A 71 -3.18 -20.20 -12.29
N ALA A 72 -2.45 -19.23 -12.89
CA ALA A 72 -1.36 -18.51 -12.22
C ALA A 72 -1.83 -17.72 -10.98
N VAL A 73 -3.12 -17.40 -10.89
CA VAL A 73 -3.69 -16.71 -9.74
C VAL A 73 -4.99 -17.37 -9.35
N VAL A 74 -5.09 -17.83 -8.09
CA VAL A 74 -6.35 -18.35 -7.55
C VAL A 74 -7.16 -17.18 -7.03
N GLY A 75 -8.29 -16.87 -7.68
CA GLY A 75 -9.15 -15.73 -7.32
C GLY A 75 -9.61 -15.71 -5.86
N ARG A 76 -9.87 -16.89 -5.27
CA ARG A 76 -10.19 -17.00 -3.84
C ARG A 76 -9.04 -16.53 -2.93
N LEU A 77 -7.80 -16.81 -3.30
CA LEU A 77 -6.60 -16.43 -2.52
C LEU A 77 -6.26 -14.93 -2.66
N LEU A 78 -6.79 -14.27 -3.69
CA LEU A 78 -6.77 -12.81 -3.76
C LEU A 78 -7.60 -12.17 -2.63
N GLY A 79 -8.50 -12.92 -2.00
CA GLY A 79 -9.42 -12.41 -0.98
C GLY A 79 -10.66 -11.73 -1.56
N LEU A 80 -11.05 -12.13 -2.77
CA LEU A 80 -12.30 -11.71 -3.40
C LEU A 80 -13.46 -12.48 -2.75
N LYS A 81 -13.88 -12.04 -1.58
CA LYS A 81 -15.01 -12.63 -0.87
C LYS A 81 -16.31 -12.29 -1.61
N PRO A 82 -17.18 -13.28 -1.92
CA PRO A 82 -18.42 -13.01 -2.62
C PRO A 82 -19.37 -12.20 -1.76
N LEU A 83 -19.94 -11.16 -2.35
CA LEU A 83 -21.11 -10.46 -1.84
C LEU A 83 -22.34 -11.20 -2.36
N LEU A 84 -22.78 -12.25 -1.66
CA LEU A 84 -23.89 -13.10 -2.11
C LEU A 84 -25.19 -12.30 -2.32
N ALA A 85 -25.37 -11.19 -1.60
CA ALA A 85 -26.48 -10.26 -1.79
C ALA A 85 -26.50 -9.59 -3.18
N LEU A 86 -25.37 -9.57 -3.89
CA LEU A 86 -25.23 -9.03 -5.25
C LEU A 86 -25.12 -10.13 -6.31
N ALA A 87 -25.18 -11.41 -5.92
CA ALA A 87 -25.11 -12.50 -6.86
C ALA A 87 -26.40 -12.58 -7.68
N ALA A 88 -26.27 -12.86 -8.98
CA ALA A 88 -27.42 -13.09 -9.85
C ALA A 88 -27.98 -14.50 -9.58
N GLY A 89 -29.05 -14.59 -8.78
CA GLY A 89 -29.79 -15.83 -8.57
C GLY A 89 -30.39 -15.95 -7.16
N PRO A 90 -31.34 -16.88 -6.96
CA PRO A 90 -31.89 -17.16 -5.64
C PRO A 90 -30.81 -17.80 -4.75
N VAL A 91 -30.48 -17.14 -3.65
CA VAL A 91 -29.57 -17.65 -2.61
C VAL A 91 -30.42 -18.14 -1.44
N PRO A 92 -30.20 -19.38 -0.94
CA PRO A 92 -30.91 -19.86 0.25
C PRO A 92 -30.73 -18.91 1.45
N PRO A 93 -31.79 -18.63 2.24
CA PRO A 93 -31.70 -17.70 3.37
C PRO A 93 -30.60 -18.06 4.39
N ALA A 94 -30.36 -19.37 4.60
CA ALA A 94 -29.31 -19.86 5.49
C ALA A 94 -27.91 -19.47 5.01
N ASP A 95 -27.63 -19.55 3.71
CA ASP A 95 -26.34 -19.19 3.13
C ASP A 95 -26.09 -17.68 3.19
N LEU A 96 -27.15 -16.89 2.98
CA LEU A 96 -27.10 -15.44 3.13
C LEU A 96 -26.78 -15.06 4.58
N ALA A 97 -27.45 -15.67 5.56
CA ALA A 97 -27.20 -15.44 6.98
C ALA A 97 -25.76 -15.81 7.38
N ALA A 98 -25.27 -16.96 6.91
CA ALA A 98 -23.89 -17.40 7.14
C ALA A 98 -22.87 -16.44 6.50
N ASN A 99 -23.14 -15.94 5.29
CA ASN A 99 -22.29 -14.95 4.63
C ASN A 99 -22.22 -13.64 5.43
N TRP A 100 -23.36 -13.14 5.91
CA TRP A 100 -23.42 -11.95 6.77
C TRP A 100 -22.68 -12.13 8.08
N ALA A 101 -22.88 -13.27 8.77
CA ALA A 101 -22.14 -13.58 9.99
C ALA A 101 -20.62 -13.61 9.75
N GLY A 102 -20.20 -14.19 8.63
CA GLY A 102 -18.81 -14.17 8.19
C GLY A 102 -18.29 -12.75 7.93
N TRP A 103 -19.06 -11.91 7.24
CA TRP A 103 -18.68 -10.50 7.03
C TRP A 103 -18.59 -9.72 8.35
N ALA A 104 -19.56 -9.88 9.25
CA ALA A 104 -19.55 -9.21 10.55
C ALA A 104 -18.31 -9.58 11.39
N ARG A 105 -17.95 -10.88 11.41
CA ARG A 105 -16.73 -11.35 12.09
C ARG A 105 -15.47 -10.74 11.47
N ASP A 106 -15.35 -10.76 10.15
CA ASP A 106 -14.20 -10.21 9.46
C ASP A 106 -14.06 -8.70 9.69
N THR A 107 -15.19 -7.98 9.70
CA THR A 107 -15.22 -6.55 10.04
C THR A 107 -14.77 -6.31 11.48
N GLY A 108 -15.16 -7.18 12.43
CA GLY A 108 -14.70 -7.11 13.82
C GLY A 108 -13.18 -7.21 13.93
N TRP A 109 -12.57 -8.20 13.26
CA TRP A 109 -11.11 -8.32 13.17
C TRP A 109 -10.45 -7.12 12.51
N ALA A 110 -11.02 -6.65 11.40
CA ALA A 110 -10.50 -5.50 10.66
C ALA A 110 -10.48 -4.22 11.49
N VAL A 111 -11.56 -3.96 12.24
CA VAL A 111 -11.62 -2.81 13.17
C VAL A 111 -10.61 -2.98 14.30
N GLY A 112 -10.55 -4.16 14.95
CA GLY A 112 -9.63 -4.42 16.05
C GLY A 112 -8.16 -4.24 15.66
N LEU A 113 -7.73 -4.89 14.57
CA LEU A 113 -6.36 -4.78 14.05
C LEU A 113 -6.06 -3.37 13.54
N GLY A 114 -7.00 -2.75 12.82
CA GLY A 114 -6.84 -1.40 12.29
C GLY A 114 -6.67 -0.34 13.37
N LEU A 115 -7.52 -0.35 14.40
CA LEU A 115 -7.40 0.57 15.55
C LEU A 115 -6.11 0.35 16.32
N THR A 116 -5.72 -0.91 16.53
CA THR A 116 -4.47 -1.26 17.21
C THR A 116 -3.26 -0.72 16.44
N ALA A 117 -3.19 -0.96 15.13
CA ALA A 117 -2.11 -0.46 14.29
C ALA A 117 -2.09 1.07 14.25
N TRP A 118 -3.25 1.72 14.10
CA TRP A 118 -3.36 3.17 14.14
C TRP A 118 -2.85 3.74 15.46
N ALA A 119 -3.23 3.16 16.61
CA ALA A 119 -2.78 3.60 17.92
C ALA A 119 -1.26 3.46 18.09
N ILE A 120 -0.66 2.35 17.66
CA ILE A 120 0.79 2.12 17.70
C ILE A 120 1.52 3.17 16.84
N LEU A 121 1.06 3.40 15.61
CA LEU A 121 1.67 4.36 14.69
C LEU A 121 1.51 5.80 15.19
N ALA A 122 0.34 6.16 15.73
CA ALA A 122 0.09 7.45 16.33
C ALA A 122 0.99 7.68 17.55
N ALA A 123 1.11 6.69 18.44
CA ALA A 123 2.02 6.75 19.59
C ALA A 123 3.49 6.93 19.16
N GLY A 124 3.94 6.20 18.14
CA GLY A 124 5.28 6.34 17.58
C GLY A 124 5.54 7.74 17.02
N GLN A 125 4.60 8.29 16.27
CA GLN A 125 4.70 9.67 15.76
C GLN A 125 4.65 10.72 16.86
N TRP A 126 3.84 10.52 17.90
CA TRP A 126 3.81 11.40 19.06
C TRP A 126 5.13 11.40 19.82
N ALA A 127 5.71 10.22 20.04
CA ALA A 127 7.02 10.07 20.68
C ALA A 127 8.13 10.75 19.86
N ALA A 128 8.14 10.56 18.54
CA ALA A 128 9.11 11.20 17.64
C ALA A 128 9.01 12.74 17.68
N ARG A 129 7.79 13.29 17.81
CA ARG A 129 7.61 14.75 17.96
C ARG A 129 8.18 15.26 19.28
N ARG A 130 8.07 14.50 20.37
CA ARG A 130 8.63 14.88 21.67
C ARG A 130 10.16 14.98 21.65
N THR A 131 10.82 14.22 20.77
CA THR A 131 12.27 14.28 20.57
C THR A 131 12.69 15.32 19.53
N GLY A 132 11.77 16.18 19.08
CA GLY A 132 12.05 17.23 18.10
C GLY A 132 12.18 16.73 16.65
N SER A 133 11.88 15.45 16.38
CA SER A 133 11.85 14.94 15.01
C SER A 133 10.62 15.48 14.29
N VAL A 134 10.84 16.16 13.17
CA VAL A 134 9.76 16.70 12.35
C VAL A 134 9.13 15.54 11.57
N PRO A 135 7.83 15.23 11.74
CA PRO A 135 7.17 14.23 10.93
C PRO A 135 7.26 14.63 9.45
N GLY A 136 7.58 13.67 8.57
CA GLY A 136 7.63 13.90 7.13
C GLY A 136 6.36 14.58 6.62
N ARG A 137 6.49 15.81 6.11
CA ARG A 137 5.37 16.67 5.68
C ARG A 137 4.50 16.04 4.58
N VAL A 138 5.13 15.23 3.72
CA VAL A 138 4.53 14.68 2.49
C VAL A 138 3.29 13.83 2.76
N ALA A 139 3.31 12.99 3.81
CA ALA A 139 2.15 12.14 4.13
C ALA A 139 0.97 12.95 4.69
N ALA A 140 1.26 14.03 5.41
CA ALA A 140 0.25 14.83 6.05
C ALA A 140 -0.54 15.69 5.05
N ASP A 141 -0.03 16.00 3.86
CA ASP A 141 -0.76 16.82 2.86
C ASP A 141 -1.49 15.97 1.79
N ALA A 142 -1.37 14.64 1.82
CA ALA A 142 -2.02 13.76 0.86
C ALA A 142 -3.55 13.75 0.96
N SER A 143 -4.27 13.86 -0.16
CA SER A 143 -5.74 13.76 -0.15
C SER A 143 -6.20 12.35 0.25
N ALA A 144 -7.39 12.26 0.87
CA ALA A 144 -7.97 10.97 1.26
C ALA A 144 -8.11 10.02 0.06
N TRP A 145 -8.46 10.56 -1.11
CA TRP A 145 -8.54 9.81 -2.36
C TRP A 145 -7.18 9.29 -2.84
N ALA A 146 -6.13 10.10 -2.75
CA ALA A 146 -4.79 9.65 -3.09
C ALA A 146 -4.36 8.50 -2.18
N LEU A 147 -4.62 8.58 -0.87
CA LEU A 147 -4.33 7.50 0.07
C LEU A 147 -5.13 6.23 -0.21
N LEU A 148 -6.41 6.34 -0.60
CA LEU A 148 -7.22 5.18 -0.97
C LEU A 148 -6.67 4.48 -2.20
N ARG A 149 -6.29 5.25 -3.24
CA ARG A 149 -5.65 4.71 -4.43
C ARG A 149 -4.33 4.01 -4.10
N GLU A 150 -3.50 4.61 -3.26
CA GLU A 150 -2.25 3.99 -2.81
C GLU A 150 -2.52 2.71 -2.01
N ALA A 151 -3.48 2.69 -1.09
CA ALA A 151 -3.88 1.48 -0.36
C ALA A 151 -4.31 0.37 -1.33
N ALA A 152 -5.17 0.69 -2.31
CA ALA A 152 -5.60 -0.26 -3.33
C ALA A 152 -4.42 -0.84 -4.13
N PHE A 153 -3.47 0.00 -4.54
CA PHE A 153 -2.27 -0.46 -5.24
C PHE A 153 -1.46 -1.44 -4.39
N HIS A 154 -1.15 -1.09 -3.15
CA HIS A 154 -0.32 -1.94 -2.29
C HIS A 154 -1.02 -3.26 -1.94
N GLU A 155 -2.30 -3.25 -1.61
CA GLU A 155 -3.03 -4.46 -1.23
C GLU A 155 -3.23 -5.42 -2.40
N VAL A 156 -3.53 -4.91 -3.61
CA VAL A 156 -3.68 -5.75 -4.80
C VAL A 156 -2.33 -6.38 -5.20
N HIS A 157 -1.25 -5.59 -5.19
CA HIS A 157 0.09 -6.09 -5.51
C HIS A 157 0.58 -7.10 -4.48
N TRP A 158 0.36 -6.85 -3.19
CA TRP A 158 0.67 -7.82 -2.15
C TRP A 158 -0.20 -9.09 -2.25
N ALA A 159 -1.48 -8.97 -2.60
CA ALA A 159 -2.35 -10.12 -2.84
C ALA A 159 -1.88 -11.00 -4.00
N PHE A 160 -1.31 -10.39 -5.03
CA PHE A 160 -0.64 -11.09 -6.10
C PHE A 160 0.64 -11.78 -5.61
N TYR A 161 1.50 -11.08 -4.86
CA TYR A 161 2.79 -11.62 -4.39
C TYR A 161 2.65 -12.81 -3.45
N ARG A 162 1.62 -12.83 -2.61
CA ARG A 162 1.36 -13.96 -1.71
C ARG A 162 0.69 -15.16 -2.39
N ASN A 163 0.17 -15.02 -3.62
CA ASN A 163 -0.66 -16.05 -4.24
C ASN A 163 0.11 -17.37 -4.46
N ALA A 164 1.24 -17.32 -5.18
CA ALA A 164 2.06 -18.52 -5.43
C ALA A 164 2.64 -19.11 -4.13
N PRO A 165 3.19 -18.31 -3.19
CA PRO A 165 3.61 -18.83 -1.89
C PRO A 165 2.49 -19.50 -1.08
N VAL A 166 1.26 -18.97 -1.08
CA VAL A 166 0.12 -19.60 -0.38
C VAL A 166 -0.25 -20.95 -0.98
N VAL A 167 -0.16 -21.09 -2.30
CA VAL A 167 -0.38 -22.38 -2.96
C VAL A 167 0.72 -23.38 -2.59
N ALA A 168 1.99 -22.94 -2.55
CA ALA A 168 3.13 -23.81 -2.29
C ALA A 168 3.32 -24.19 -0.81
N LEU A 169 3.06 -23.24 0.10
CA LEU A 169 3.42 -23.35 1.53
C LEU A 169 2.20 -23.36 2.46
N GLY A 170 0.98 -23.26 1.92
CA GLY A 170 -0.25 -23.09 2.67
C GLY A 170 -0.50 -21.64 3.11
N ILE A 171 -1.69 -21.38 3.65
CA ILE A 171 -2.17 -20.02 3.98
C ILE A 171 -1.21 -19.32 4.95
N TYR A 172 -0.84 -19.96 6.06
CA TYR A 172 -0.02 -19.31 7.08
C TYR A 172 1.38 -18.94 6.56
N TRP A 173 2.19 -19.94 6.16
CA TRP A 173 3.56 -19.71 5.72
C TRP A 173 3.65 -18.96 4.40
N GLY A 174 2.72 -19.21 3.47
CA GLY A 174 2.67 -18.49 2.21
C GLY A 174 2.36 -17.00 2.36
N THR A 175 1.53 -16.62 3.33
CA THR A 175 1.26 -15.20 3.62
C THR A 175 2.54 -14.48 4.06
N TRP A 176 3.28 -15.06 5.00
CA TRP A 176 4.55 -14.50 5.48
C TRP A 176 5.64 -14.53 4.40
N ALA A 177 5.72 -15.58 3.60
CA ALA A 177 6.61 -15.63 2.44
C ALA A 177 6.28 -14.52 1.42
N GLY A 178 5.01 -14.21 1.19
CA GLY A 178 4.57 -13.07 0.38
C GLY A 178 5.05 -11.73 0.93
N VAL A 179 5.02 -11.52 2.25
CA VAL A 179 5.64 -10.35 2.89
C VAL A 179 7.16 -10.34 2.64
N GLY A 180 7.80 -11.50 2.74
CA GLY A 180 9.23 -11.66 2.42
C GLY A 180 9.58 -11.23 1.00
N LEU A 181 8.72 -11.50 0.01
CA LEU A 181 8.91 -11.05 -1.37
C LEU A 181 8.77 -9.54 -1.52
N VAL A 182 7.78 -8.93 -0.87
CA VAL A 182 7.64 -7.47 -0.85
C VAL A 182 8.84 -6.81 -0.15
N ALA A 183 9.34 -7.40 0.94
CA ALA A 183 10.54 -6.95 1.62
C ALA A 183 11.78 -7.07 0.72
N LEU A 184 11.92 -8.17 -0.02
CA LEU A 184 13.00 -8.35 -1.01
C LEU A 184 12.93 -7.27 -2.10
N GLU A 185 11.74 -7.01 -2.65
CA GLU A 185 11.55 -5.92 -3.62
C GLU A 185 11.97 -4.57 -3.04
N ALA A 186 11.58 -4.28 -1.80
CA ALA A 186 11.95 -3.05 -1.09
C ALA A 186 13.47 -2.93 -0.88
N VAL A 187 14.14 -4.01 -0.48
CA VAL A 187 15.61 -4.04 -0.32
C VAL A 187 16.34 -3.83 -1.65
N LEU A 188 15.81 -4.38 -2.74
CA LEU A 188 16.36 -4.20 -4.09
C LEU A 188 16.13 -2.78 -4.62
N ASN A 189 15.10 -2.09 -4.14
CA ASN A 189 14.79 -0.72 -4.52
C ASN A 189 15.78 0.28 -3.89
N PRO A 190 16.61 0.98 -4.70
CA PRO A 190 17.57 1.96 -4.17
C PRO A 190 16.90 3.17 -3.52
N TRP A 191 15.71 3.58 -3.95
CA TRP A 191 14.96 4.68 -3.35
C TRP A 191 14.56 4.37 -1.91
N TRP A 192 14.02 3.16 -1.68
CA TRP A 192 13.63 2.72 -0.34
C TRP A 192 14.81 2.72 0.64
N ARG A 193 15.99 2.28 0.18
CA ARG A 193 17.23 2.31 0.97
C ARG A 193 17.73 3.72 1.24
N ALA A 194 17.53 4.65 0.31
CA ALA A 194 17.87 6.06 0.51
C ALA A 194 16.91 6.69 1.53
N ASP A 195 15.60 6.48 1.37
CA ASP A 195 14.57 7.01 2.27
C ASP A 195 14.75 6.51 3.71
N LEU A 196 15.15 5.25 3.92
CA LEU A 196 15.43 4.73 5.26
C LEU A 196 16.59 5.42 5.98
N LYS A 197 17.57 5.94 5.24
CA LYS A 197 18.72 6.65 5.81
C LYS A 197 18.41 8.13 6.04
N ASP A 198 17.37 8.63 5.38
CA ASP A 198 16.92 10.01 5.50
C ASP A 198 16.04 10.16 6.75
N THR A 199 16.42 11.09 7.63
CA THR A 199 15.67 11.37 8.86
C THR A 199 14.28 11.94 8.61
N GLU A 200 14.05 12.58 7.45
CA GLU A 200 12.75 13.13 7.08
C GLU A 200 11.80 12.07 6.49
N HIS A 201 12.33 11.14 5.68
CA HIS A 201 11.55 10.15 4.94
C HIS A 201 11.47 8.78 5.63
N GLY A 202 12.47 8.43 6.44
CA GLY A 202 12.60 7.14 7.12
C GLY A 202 11.38 6.71 7.92
N PRO A 203 10.75 7.59 8.74
CA PRO A 203 9.53 7.25 9.47
C PRO A 203 8.38 6.82 8.56
N GLY A 204 8.21 7.46 7.40
CA GLY A 204 7.18 7.09 6.43
C GLY A 204 7.42 5.70 5.84
N THR A 205 8.69 5.35 5.61
CA THR A 205 9.10 4.03 5.14
C THR A 205 8.85 2.93 6.17
N LEU A 206 9.09 3.21 7.46
CA LEU A 206 8.76 2.28 8.55
C LEU A 206 7.25 2.07 8.71
N VAL A 207 6.45 3.12 8.55
CA VAL A 207 4.97 3.01 8.52
C VAL A 207 4.53 2.04 7.42
N ARG A 208 5.10 2.14 6.21
CA ARG A 208 4.78 1.21 5.11
C ARG A 208 5.13 -0.24 5.44
N ALA A 209 6.27 -0.48 6.10
CA ALA A 209 6.64 -1.82 6.56
C ALA A 209 5.64 -2.36 7.60
N GLY A 210 5.23 -1.52 8.56
CA GLY A 210 4.20 -1.88 9.54
C GLY A 210 2.85 -2.19 8.89
N LEU A 211 2.46 -1.42 7.87
CA LEU A 211 1.24 -1.68 7.10
C LEU A 211 1.30 -3.01 6.34
N ALA A 212 2.46 -3.39 5.77
CA ALA A 212 2.59 -4.71 5.13
C ALA A 212 2.38 -5.87 6.12
N VAL A 213 2.87 -5.74 7.36
CA VAL A 213 2.62 -6.72 8.43
C VAL A 213 1.15 -6.72 8.84
N LEU A 214 0.54 -5.54 9.01
CA LEU A 214 -0.89 -5.42 9.29
C LEU A 214 -1.73 -6.13 8.23
N SER A 215 -1.45 -5.90 6.94
CA SER A 215 -2.17 -6.52 5.82
C SER A 215 -2.02 -8.04 5.83
N ALA A 216 -0.82 -8.55 6.15
CA ALA A 216 -0.57 -9.98 6.34
C ALA A 216 -1.43 -10.58 7.45
N SER A 217 -1.44 -9.98 8.64
CA SER A 217 -2.29 -10.41 9.75
C SER A 217 -3.77 -10.35 9.38
N LEU A 218 -4.21 -9.26 8.74
CA LEU A 218 -5.59 -9.08 8.28
C LEU A 218 -6.03 -10.18 7.32
N TYR A 219 -5.18 -10.59 6.39
CA TYR A 219 -5.49 -11.67 5.46
C TYR A 219 -5.61 -13.02 6.17
N LEU A 220 -4.74 -13.30 7.15
CA LEU A 220 -4.84 -14.55 7.92
C LEU A 220 -6.18 -14.66 8.64
N GLU A 221 -6.71 -13.55 9.14
CA GLU A 221 -7.99 -13.53 9.86
C GLU A 221 -9.22 -13.47 8.94
N THR A 222 -9.13 -12.72 7.84
CA THR A 222 -10.33 -12.36 7.05
C THR A 222 -10.34 -12.91 5.63
N ILE A 223 -9.16 -13.15 5.03
CA ILE A 223 -8.99 -13.45 3.60
C ILE A 223 -9.88 -12.51 2.74
N ASN A 224 -9.87 -11.21 3.05
CA ASN A 224 -10.77 -10.23 2.45
C ASN A 224 -9.99 -8.98 1.97
N LEU A 225 -9.81 -8.88 0.65
CA LEU A 225 -9.04 -7.80 0.03
C LEU A 225 -9.68 -6.43 0.25
N TRP A 226 -11.02 -6.36 0.19
CA TRP A 226 -11.74 -5.10 0.34
C TRP A 226 -11.56 -4.53 1.75
N LEU A 227 -11.66 -5.38 2.77
CA LEU A 227 -11.39 -4.97 4.14
C LEU A 227 -9.93 -4.58 4.33
N ALA A 228 -8.98 -5.29 3.73
CA ALA A 228 -7.56 -4.92 3.79
C ALA A 228 -7.31 -3.52 3.19
N VAL A 229 -7.89 -3.22 2.02
CA VAL A 229 -7.80 -1.89 1.38
C VAL A 229 -8.40 -0.81 2.27
N LEU A 230 -9.59 -1.04 2.82
CA LEU A 230 -10.28 -0.08 3.67
C LEU A 230 -9.53 0.17 4.98
N VAL A 231 -8.97 -0.86 5.61
CA VAL A 231 -8.17 -0.71 6.83
C VAL A 231 -6.87 0.01 6.55
N HIS A 232 -6.13 -0.38 5.50
CA HIS A 232 -4.89 0.31 5.11
C HIS A 232 -5.16 1.79 4.85
N TRP A 233 -6.19 2.10 4.07
CA TRP A 233 -6.63 3.47 3.81
C TRP A 233 -7.04 4.20 5.10
N GLY A 234 -7.86 3.58 5.94
CA GLY A 234 -8.35 4.18 7.19
C GLY A 234 -7.21 4.51 8.15
N VAL A 235 -6.23 3.61 8.31
CA VAL A 235 -5.06 3.82 9.16
C VAL A 235 -4.21 4.97 8.62
N THR A 236 -3.88 4.96 7.33
CA THR A 236 -3.04 6.00 6.71
C THR A 236 -3.72 7.37 6.70
N TRP A 237 -5.01 7.42 6.36
CA TRP A 237 -5.79 8.65 6.36
C TRP A 237 -6.02 9.18 7.78
N GLY A 238 -6.35 8.32 8.75
CA GLY A 238 -6.51 8.70 10.14
C GLY A 238 -5.23 9.29 10.73
N LEU A 239 -4.07 8.69 10.41
CA LEU A 239 -2.77 9.22 10.81
C LEU A 239 -2.50 10.60 10.16
N ALA A 240 -2.77 10.75 8.86
CA ALA A 240 -2.63 12.02 8.16
C ALA A 240 -3.55 13.10 8.74
N ALA A 241 -4.82 12.79 9.00
CA ALA A 241 -5.79 13.72 9.59
C ALA A 241 -5.38 14.15 11.01
N TRP A 242 -4.97 13.20 11.86
CA TRP A 242 -4.48 13.49 13.20
C TRP A 242 -3.23 14.37 13.17
N THR A 243 -2.28 14.09 12.27
CA THR A 243 -1.08 14.94 12.16
C THR A 243 -1.36 16.37 11.70
N ARG A 244 -2.36 16.60 10.84
CA ARG A 244 -2.82 17.94 10.42
C ARG A 244 -3.37 18.73 11.60
N ASN A 245 -4.24 18.11 12.41
CA ASN A 245 -4.90 18.76 13.54
C ASN A 245 -3.92 19.21 14.62
N LEU A 246 -2.75 18.57 14.69
CA LEU A 246 -1.70 18.90 15.64
C LEU A 246 -0.74 20.01 15.15
N ARG A 247 -0.89 20.57 13.94
CA ARG A 247 -0.05 21.70 13.50
C ARG A 247 -0.47 22.96 14.28
N PRO A 248 0.40 23.57 15.12
CA PRO A 248 0.07 24.80 15.82
C PRO A 248 -0.28 25.93 14.83
N GLN A 249 -1.30 26.73 15.14
CA GLN A 249 -1.73 27.87 14.32
C GLN A 249 -0.70 29.02 14.25
N GLU A 250 0.42 28.94 14.99
CA GLU A 250 1.42 30.00 15.13
C GLU A 250 2.12 30.41 13.82
N LEU A 251 2.07 29.59 12.77
CA LEU A 251 2.62 29.96 11.45
C LEU A 251 1.67 30.83 10.60
N GLN A 252 0.42 31.04 11.02
CA GLN A 252 -0.52 31.92 10.29
C GLN A 252 -0.48 33.38 10.76
N THR A 253 -0.01 33.67 11.97
CA THR A 253 0.05 35.04 12.51
C THR A 253 1.25 35.84 12.01
N THR A 254 2.39 35.19 11.72
CA THR A 254 3.59 35.86 11.19
C THR A 254 3.44 36.33 9.74
N SER A 255 2.57 35.69 8.94
CA SER A 255 2.25 36.14 7.57
C SER A 255 1.32 37.36 7.52
N ARG A 256 0.46 37.57 8.51
CA ARG A 256 -0.48 38.71 8.54
C ARG A 256 0.14 40.00 9.07
N GLY A 257 1.12 39.91 9.98
CA GLY A 257 1.79 41.09 10.56
C GLY A 257 2.62 41.92 9.57
N HIS A 258 3.05 41.35 8.44
CA HIS A 258 3.86 42.07 7.45
C HIS A 258 3.05 42.83 6.38
N ARG A 259 1.72 42.62 6.30
CA ARG A 259 0.84 43.32 5.34
C ARG A 259 0.21 44.61 5.86
N GLN A 260 0.43 44.99 7.12
CA GLN A 260 -0.15 46.20 7.73
C GLN A 260 0.87 47.32 7.99
N ARG A 261 2.08 47.25 7.41
CA ARG A 261 3.12 48.29 7.56
C ARG A 261 3.56 48.91 6.23
N SER A 262 2.67 48.95 5.25
CA SER A 262 2.84 49.69 3.99
C SER A 262 1.73 50.71 3.83
#